data_AF-A0A819DPT4-F1
#
_entry.id   AF-A0A819DPT4-F1
#
_cell.length_a   1.000
_cell.length_b   1.000
_cell.length_c   1.000
_cell.angle_alpha   90.00
_cell.angle_beta   90.00
_cell.angle_gamma   90.00
#
_symmetry.space_group_name_H-M   'P 1'
#
loop_
_entity.id
_entity.type
_entity.pdbx_description
1 polymer ?
#
loop_
_entity_poly.entity_id
_entity_poly.type
_entity_poly.pdbx_seq_one_letter_code
_entity_poly.pdbx_strand_id
1 'polypeptide(L)'
;MSYRLDFLMRILQIGYHFLSADMDSIWLSDPFKYISHDKSVTIQGQTHKTTQLSGGFVLVHATSAGRTFWREIILCQQQNLARIRAEKNKTRVISDFTEQECINNRLRTIKVKLLDPYLFPDGRSFFDQQLPQRRGVVPVVIHGNWIIGLDAKVKRFQAWDLLASTNRSCKLVENGISYHGRSQETPIRLRIRVLTYNRLESLQRLLRSLQTAYYLGDSVALHISIDRPSLLATKEERKAWERVVAYLGHGNKKASKFW
;
A
#
# COMPACT_ATOMS: atom_id res chain seq x y z
N MET A 1 13.52 8.09 13.22
CA MET A 1 12.79 8.57 12.02
C MET A 1 12.00 7.41 11.45
N SER A 2 10.75 7.65 11.06
CA SER A 2 9.94 6.63 10.38
C SER A 2 10.27 6.69 8.89
N TYR A 3 11.14 5.78 8.43
CA TYR A 3 11.61 5.71 7.04
C TYR A 3 10.48 5.81 6.00
N ARG A 4 9.31 5.23 6.30
CA ARG A 4 8.14 5.28 5.42
C ARG A 4 7.58 6.71 5.30
N LEU A 5 7.39 7.42 6.40
CA LEU A 5 6.76 8.75 6.36
C LEU A 5 7.65 9.75 5.63
N ASP A 6 8.96 9.71 5.89
CA ASP A 6 9.95 10.56 5.23
C ASP A 6 10.05 10.24 3.73
N PHE A 7 9.96 8.97 3.34
CA PHE A 7 9.88 8.55 1.94
C PHE A 7 8.61 9.11 1.26
N LEU A 8 7.44 8.94 1.87
CA LEU A 8 6.17 9.44 1.33
C LEU A 8 6.17 10.98 1.22
N MET A 9 6.84 11.68 2.13
CA MET A 9 7.05 13.13 2.01
C MET A 9 7.86 13.48 0.77
N ARG A 10 8.95 12.75 0.49
CA ARG A 10 9.75 12.98 -0.72
C ARG A 10 8.91 12.78 -1.98
N ILE A 11 8.06 11.75 -2.02
CA ILE A 11 7.12 11.51 -3.13
C ILE A 11 6.21 12.73 -3.36
N LEU A 12 5.64 13.30 -2.31
CA LEU A 12 4.84 14.53 -2.42
C LEU A 12 5.68 15.73 -2.89
N GLN A 13 6.92 15.86 -2.40
CA GLN A 13 7.82 16.97 -2.76
C GLN A 13 8.18 16.99 -4.24
N ILE A 14 8.37 15.81 -4.86
CA ILE A 14 8.63 15.67 -6.30
C ILE A 14 7.34 15.69 -7.16
N GLY A 15 6.19 15.98 -6.56
CA GLY A 15 4.93 16.24 -7.26
C GLY A 15 4.03 15.02 -7.49
N TYR A 16 4.35 13.85 -6.93
CA TYR A 16 3.53 12.65 -7.07
C TYR A 16 2.58 12.47 -5.88
N HIS A 17 1.33 12.11 -6.16
CA HIS A 17 0.39 11.65 -5.15
C HIS A 17 0.83 10.26 -4.66
N PHE A 18 0.46 9.91 -3.44
CA PHE A 18 0.64 8.53 -2.98
C PHE A 18 -0.67 7.97 -2.46
N LEU A 19 -0.86 6.67 -2.66
CA LEU A 19 -1.84 5.83 -2.00
C LEU A 19 -1.08 4.85 -1.11
N SER A 20 -1.38 4.87 0.19
CA SER A 20 -0.88 3.90 1.16
C SER A 20 -2.01 2.94 1.48
N ALA A 21 -1.72 1.63 1.42
CA ALA A 21 -2.67 0.59 1.78
C ALA A 21 -1.99 -0.47 2.65
N ASP A 22 -2.72 -1.05 3.59
CA ASP A 22 -2.23 -2.16 4.40
C ASP A 22 -2.11 -3.44 3.55
N MET A 23 -1.19 -4.33 3.95
CA MET A 23 -0.90 -5.58 3.23
C MET A 23 -2.08 -6.56 3.21
N ASP A 24 -3.05 -6.39 4.10
CA ASP A 24 -4.28 -7.17 4.19
C ASP A 24 -5.46 -6.51 3.47
N SER A 25 -5.18 -5.59 2.56
CA SER A 25 -6.17 -5.03 1.64
C SER A 25 -6.39 -5.96 0.44
N ILE A 26 -7.63 -6.25 0.10
CA ILE A 26 -8.03 -7.12 -1.01
C ILE A 26 -8.61 -6.25 -2.12
N TRP A 27 -8.01 -6.28 -3.31
CA TRP A 27 -8.33 -5.39 -4.42
C TRP A 27 -9.14 -6.16 -5.47
N LEU A 28 -10.39 -5.77 -5.65
CA LEU A 28 -11.32 -6.44 -6.58
C LEU A 28 -11.56 -5.63 -7.85
N SER A 29 -11.27 -4.33 -7.83
CA SER A 29 -11.38 -3.43 -8.98
C SER A 29 -10.39 -2.27 -8.87
N ASP A 30 -10.31 -1.45 -9.92
CA ASP A 30 -9.47 -0.25 -9.97
C ASP A 30 -10.03 0.84 -9.03
N PRO A 31 -9.34 1.20 -7.93
CA PRO A 31 -9.82 2.21 -7.00
C PRO A 31 -9.73 3.63 -7.55
N PHE A 32 -8.92 3.89 -8.57
CA PHE A 32 -8.71 5.24 -9.08
C PHE A 32 -9.96 5.82 -9.74
N LYS A 33 -10.88 4.97 -10.21
CA LYS A 33 -12.20 5.38 -10.73
C LYS A 33 -13.10 6.05 -9.67
N TYR A 34 -12.86 5.76 -8.39
CA TYR A 34 -13.69 6.23 -7.27
C TYR A 34 -13.01 7.32 -6.43
N ILE A 35 -11.71 7.50 -6.63
CA ILE A 35 -10.90 8.52 -5.98
C ILE A 35 -11.13 9.86 -6.68
N SER A 36 -11.31 10.93 -5.91
CA SER A 36 -11.45 12.28 -6.45
C SER A 36 -10.14 12.78 -7.07
N HIS A 37 -10.24 13.42 -8.23
CA HIS A 37 -9.16 14.19 -8.85
C HIS A 37 -9.23 15.69 -8.55
N ASP A 38 -10.17 16.12 -7.70
CA ASP A 38 -10.26 17.49 -7.20
C ASP A 38 -9.01 17.86 -6.38
N LYS A 39 -8.18 18.74 -6.93
CA LYS A 39 -6.92 19.21 -6.32
C LYS A 39 -7.12 19.99 -5.02
N SER A 40 -8.33 20.43 -4.71
CA SER A 40 -8.61 21.06 -3.42
C SER A 40 -8.75 20.05 -2.28
N VAL A 41 -8.93 18.76 -2.58
CA VAL A 41 -8.95 17.70 -1.57
C VAL A 41 -7.51 17.39 -1.14
N THR A 42 -7.25 17.47 0.17
CA THR A 42 -5.93 17.20 0.75
C THR A 42 -5.66 15.71 0.85
N ILE A 43 -6.65 14.97 1.37
CA ILE A 43 -6.56 13.56 1.72
C ILE A 43 -7.89 12.85 1.43
N GLN A 44 -7.78 11.60 1.00
CA GLN A 44 -8.90 10.69 0.82
C GLN A 44 -8.59 9.37 1.50
N GLY A 45 -9.61 8.63 1.88
CA GLY A 45 -9.36 7.28 2.38
C GLY A 45 -10.62 6.59 2.85
N GLN A 46 -10.44 5.35 3.24
CA GLN A 46 -11.52 4.52 3.75
C GLN A 46 -12.11 5.11 5.03
N THR A 47 -13.44 5.11 5.11
CA THR A 47 -14.18 5.58 6.27
C THR A 47 -13.97 4.65 7.47
N HIS A 48 -13.71 5.23 8.63
CA HIS A 48 -13.71 4.57 9.94
C HIS A 48 -14.64 5.34 10.87
N LYS A 49 -15.53 4.66 11.61
CA LYS A 49 -16.46 5.28 12.58
C LYS A 49 -17.17 6.54 12.03
N THR A 50 -17.61 6.49 10.78
CA THR A 50 -18.38 7.52 10.05
C THR A 50 -17.64 8.82 9.71
N THR A 51 -16.72 9.29 10.54
CA THR A 51 -16.08 10.61 10.40
C THR A 51 -14.55 10.56 10.35
N GLN A 52 -13.98 9.39 10.61
CA GLN A 52 -12.54 9.19 10.65
C GLN A 52 -12.06 8.50 9.38
N LEU A 53 -10.76 8.59 9.13
CA LEU A 53 -10.07 7.75 8.16
C LEU A 53 -9.48 6.51 8.85
N SER A 54 -9.60 5.37 8.19
CA SER A 54 -8.79 4.19 8.46
C SER A 54 -7.37 4.46 8.00
N GLY A 55 -6.36 4.10 8.82
CA GLY A 55 -4.96 4.24 8.45
C GLY A 55 -4.52 3.30 7.32
N GLY A 56 -5.29 2.25 7.05
CA GLY A 56 -4.90 1.20 6.12
C GLY A 56 -5.34 1.39 4.67
N PHE A 57 -6.00 2.50 4.32
CA PHE A 57 -6.22 2.89 2.93
C PHE A 57 -6.38 4.41 2.81
N VAL A 58 -5.28 5.10 2.49
CA VAL A 58 -5.20 6.57 2.51
C VAL A 58 -4.45 7.09 1.29
N LEU A 59 -5.04 8.05 0.58
CA LEU A 59 -4.42 8.80 -0.50
C LEU A 59 -4.18 10.24 -0.10
N VAL A 60 -2.95 10.73 -0.31
CA VAL A 60 -2.59 12.14 -0.09
C VAL A 60 -2.21 12.78 -1.42
N HIS A 61 -2.81 13.94 -1.70
CA HIS A 61 -2.53 14.71 -2.92
C HIS A 61 -1.25 15.52 -2.77
N ALA A 62 -0.50 15.65 -3.86
CA ALA A 62 0.75 16.41 -3.94
C ALA A 62 0.51 17.92 -4.14
N THR A 63 -0.41 18.47 -3.36
CA THR A 63 -0.68 19.91 -3.33
C THR A 63 0.14 20.59 -2.24
N SER A 64 0.13 21.92 -2.19
CA SER A 64 0.74 22.64 -1.07
C SER A 64 0.08 22.26 0.25
N ALA A 65 -1.25 22.10 0.27
CA ALA A 65 -2.00 21.63 1.44
C ALA A 65 -1.62 20.20 1.84
N GLY A 66 -1.53 19.26 0.89
CA GLY A 66 -1.13 17.88 1.17
C GLY A 66 0.30 17.74 1.69
N ARG A 67 1.24 18.53 1.16
CA ARG A 67 2.63 18.59 1.65
C ARG A 67 2.71 19.15 3.07
N THR A 68 1.98 20.22 3.37
CA THR A 68 1.91 20.78 4.73
C THR A 68 1.30 19.78 5.70
N PHE A 69 0.15 19.21 5.34
CA PHE A 69 -0.53 18.18 6.13
C PHE A 69 0.41 17.01 6.45
N TRP A 70 1.09 16.44 5.45
CA TRP A 70 1.96 15.29 5.69
C TRP A 70 3.18 15.63 6.57
N ARG A 71 3.69 16.87 6.47
CA ARG A 71 4.73 17.37 7.38
C ARG A 71 4.24 17.35 8.83
N GLU A 72 3.01 17.80 9.08
CA GLU A 72 2.41 17.79 10.41
C GLU A 72 2.24 16.36 10.95
N ILE A 73 1.91 15.39 10.10
CA ILE A 73 1.84 13.98 10.49
C ILE A 73 3.22 13.47 10.91
N ILE A 74 4.28 13.79 10.17
CA ILE A 74 5.66 13.44 10.55
C ILE A 74 6.02 14.04 11.90
N LEU A 75 5.73 15.33 12.12
CA LEU A 75 6.01 16.01 13.39
C LEU A 75 5.24 15.38 14.55
N CYS A 76 3.94 15.09 14.37
CA CYS A 76 3.12 14.40 15.35
C CYS A 76 3.72 13.03 15.72
N GLN A 77 4.13 12.24 14.72
CA GLN A 77 4.75 10.93 14.97
C GLN A 77 6.11 11.03 15.66
N GLN A 78 6.91 12.05 15.35
CA GLN A 78 8.17 12.30 16.07
C GLN A 78 7.93 12.68 17.53
N GLN A 79 6.93 13.52 17.81
CA GLN A 79 6.53 13.89 19.17
C GLN A 79 6.01 12.68 19.94
N ASN A 80 5.19 11.83 19.31
CA ASN A 80 4.71 10.58 19.88
C ASN A 80 5.87 9.66 20.27
N LEU A 81 6.84 9.46 19.36
CA LEU A 81 8.04 8.68 19.64
C LEU A 81 8.88 9.25 20.79
N ALA A 82 9.04 10.58 20.85
CA ALA A 82 9.76 11.23 21.94
C ALA A 82 9.07 11.03 23.29
N ARG A 83 7.74 11.15 23.32
CA ARG A 83 6.91 10.89 24.51
C ARG A 83 7.02 9.44 24.98
N ILE A 84 6.87 8.47 24.08
CA ILE A 84 7.03 7.04 24.41
C ILE A 84 8.41 6.75 25.00
N ARG A 85 9.47 7.42 24.51
CA ARG A 85 10.83 7.25 25.04
C ARG A 85 11.01 7.89 26.42
N ALA A 86 10.33 9.01 26.68
CA ALA A 86 10.41 9.73 27.95
C ALA A 86 9.55 9.07 29.04
N GLU A 87 8.37 8.54 28.67
CA GLU A 87 7.45 7.84 29.58
C GLU A 87 7.94 6.40 29.80
N LYS A 88 8.76 6.17 30.84
CA LYS A 88 9.15 4.82 31.29
C LYS A 88 7.97 3.98 31.84
N ASN A 89 6.83 4.62 32.11
CA ASN A 89 5.65 3.97 32.71
C ASN A 89 4.63 3.58 31.63
N LYS A 90 4.37 2.27 31.55
CA LYS A 90 3.51 1.57 30.57
C LYS A 90 1.99 1.84 30.74
N THR A 91 1.59 3.00 31.27
CA THR A 91 0.19 3.25 31.67
C THR A 91 -0.70 3.76 30.52
N ARG A 92 -0.13 4.14 29.37
CA ARG A 92 -0.90 4.51 28.16
C ARG A 92 -0.94 3.40 27.13
N VAL A 93 -2.09 3.28 26.47
CA VAL A 93 -2.34 2.26 25.44
C VAL A 93 -1.56 2.65 24.19
N ILE A 94 -0.76 1.72 23.64
CA ILE A 94 0.08 1.94 22.43
C ILE A 94 -0.75 2.42 21.22
N SER A 95 -2.07 2.18 21.22
CA SER A 95 -3.02 2.68 20.21
C SER A 95 -3.06 4.21 20.10
N ASP A 96 -2.69 4.92 21.17
CA ASP A 96 -2.81 6.39 21.29
C ASP A 96 -1.61 7.13 20.66
N PHE A 97 -0.78 6.42 19.91
CA PHE A 97 0.41 6.98 19.27
C PHE A 97 0.52 6.58 17.79
N THR A 98 -0.60 6.15 17.19
CA THR A 98 -0.63 5.66 15.81
C THR A 98 -0.64 6.78 14.78
N GLU A 99 -0.19 6.47 13.55
CA GLU A 99 -0.29 7.40 12.43
C GLU A 99 -1.76 7.76 12.13
N GLN A 100 -2.66 6.78 12.23
CA GLN A 100 -4.10 6.97 12.08
C GLN A 100 -4.62 8.06 13.03
N GLU A 101 -4.15 8.09 14.28
CA GLU A 101 -4.55 9.15 15.21
C GLU A 101 -4.03 10.52 14.79
N CYS A 102 -2.74 10.62 14.43
CA CYS A 102 -2.18 11.88 13.92
C CYS A 102 -2.97 12.40 12.71
N ILE A 103 -3.37 11.51 11.79
CA ILE A 103 -4.22 11.83 10.65
C ILE A 103 -5.59 12.33 11.12
N ASN A 104 -6.28 11.55 11.96
CA ASN A 104 -7.63 11.83 12.41
C ASN A 104 -7.75 13.14 13.20
N ASN A 105 -6.74 13.48 14.01
CA ASN A 105 -6.69 14.73 14.76
C ASN A 105 -6.60 15.98 13.86
N ARG A 106 -6.16 15.82 12.60
CA ARG A 106 -6.01 16.91 11.63
C ARG A 106 -7.13 16.99 10.61
N LEU A 107 -8.03 16.01 10.53
CA LEU A 107 -9.09 15.98 9.50
C LEU A 107 -10.03 17.18 9.57
N ARG A 108 -10.23 17.78 10.75
CA ARG A 108 -11.13 18.93 10.94
C ARG A 108 -10.61 20.23 10.31
N THR A 109 -9.32 20.33 10.02
CA THR A 109 -8.68 21.56 9.54
C THR A 109 -8.35 21.53 8.05
N ILE A 110 -8.76 20.48 7.33
CA ILE A 110 -8.43 20.27 5.93
C ILE A 110 -9.63 19.75 5.14
N LYS A 111 -9.59 19.85 3.82
CA LYS A 111 -10.60 19.24 2.96
C LYS A 111 -10.31 17.73 2.80
N VAL A 112 -11.20 16.92 3.34
CA VAL A 112 -11.13 15.45 3.35
C VAL A 112 -12.23 14.90 2.45
N LYS A 113 -11.95 13.80 1.72
CA LYS A 113 -13.01 12.99 1.09
C LYS A 113 -12.98 11.58 1.64
N LEU A 114 -14.06 11.20 2.32
CA LEU A 114 -14.27 9.83 2.76
C LEU A 114 -14.73 8.98 1.58
N LEU A 115 -14.16 7.79 1.43
CA LEU A 115 -14.59 6.81 0.43
C LEU A 115 -15.87 6.10 0.88
N ASP A 116 -16.71 5.75 -0.09
CA ASP A 116 -17.98 5.06 0.16
C ASP A 116 -17.73 3.74 0.93
N PRO A 117 -18.32 3.55 2.13
CA PRO A 117 -18.08 2.37 2.96
C PRO A 117 -18.62 1.06 2.36
N TYR A 118 -19.49 1.10 1.35
CA TYR A 118 -19.95 -0.09 0.63
C TYR A 118 -18.97 -0.51 -0.48
N LEU A 119 -18.29 0.46 -1.10
CA LEU A 119 -17.24 0.22 -2.09
C LEU A 119 -15.88 -0.03 -1.45
N PHE A 120 -15.61 0.56 -0.29
CA PHE A 120 -14.38 0.42 0.47
C PHE A 120 -14.66 -0.07 1.90
N PRO A 121 -15.26 -1.26 2.09
CA PRO A 121 -15.64 -1.77 3.41
C PRO A 121 -14.43 -2.20 4.25
N ASP A 122 -14.56 -2.05 5.56
CA ASP A 122 -13.68 -2.74 6.50
C ASP A 122 -14.02 -4.23 6.60
N GLY A 123 -13.14 -4.99 7.25
CA GLY A 123 -13.27 -6.44 7.30
C GLY A 123 -14.53 -6.89 8.03
N ARG A 124 -14.97 -6.17 9.07
CA ARG A 124 -16.20 -6.52 9.80
C ARG A 124 -17.43 -6.29 8.91
N SER A 125 -17.47 -5.16 8.21
CA SER A 125 -18.56 -4.75 7.34
C SER A 125 -18.75 -5.72 6.18
N PHE A 126 -17.65 -6.23 5.61
CA PHE A 126 -17.70 -7.19 4.50
C PHE A 126 -17.90 -8.64 4.96
N PHE A 127 -17.06 -9.15 5.87
CA PHE A 127 -17.04 -10.58 6.21
C PHE A 127 -18.12 -10.97 7.23
N ASP A 128 -18.36 -10.13 8.24
CA ASP A 128 -19.23 -10.50 9.34
C ASP A 128 -20.67 -9.99 9.10
N GLN A 129 -20.79 -8.72 8.69
CA GLN A 129 -22.09 -8.06 8.51
C GLN A 129 -22.64 -8.19 7.10
N GLN A 130 -21.77 -8.42 6.10
CA GLN A 130 -22.12 -8.52 4.69
C GLN A 130 -22.86 -7.28 4.15
N LEU A 131 -22.47 -6.08 4.61
CA LEU A 131 -23.17 -4.84 4.28
C LEU A 131 -23.20 -4.53 2.76
N PRO A 132 -22.08 -4.63 2.01
CA PRO A 132 -22.12 -4.49 0.55
C PRO A 132 -23.00 -5.54 -0.13
N GLN A 133 -22.89 -6.80 0.29
CA GLN A 133 -23.58 -7.94 -0.33
C GLN A 133 -25.09 -7.85 -0.17
N ARG A 134 -25.58 -7.42 1.01
CA ARG A 134 -27.01 -7.16 1.24
C ARG A 134 -27.59 -6.08 0.33
N ARG A 135 -26.75 -5.24 -0.27
CA ARG A 135 -27.13 -4.19 -1.21
C ARG A 135 -26.83 -4.53 -2.67
N GLY A 136 -26.33 -5.73 -2.95
CA GLY A 136 -25.86 -6.10 -4.29
C GLY A 136 -24.66 -5.28 -4.77
N VAL A 137 -23.89 -4.68 -3.85
CA VAL A 137 -22.71 -3.88 -4.17
C VAL A 137 -21.47 -4.77 -4.16
N VAL A 138 -20.70 -4.72 -5.23
CA VAL A 138 -19.38 -5.33 -5.32
C VAL A 138 -18.34 -4.34 -4.80
N PRO A 139 -17.59 -4.67 -3.73
CA PRO A 139 -16.53 -3.80 -3.25
C PRO A 139 -15.40 -3.60 -4.26
N VAL A 140 -14.70 -2.49 -4.12
CA VAL A 140 -13.51 -2.12 -4.89
C VAL A 140 -12.26 -2.58 -4.15
N VAL A 141 -12.16 -2.22 -2.86
CA VAL A 141 -11.10 -2.68 -1.96
C VAL A 141 -11.70 -3.04 -0.60
N ILE A 142 -11.35 -4.20 -0.06
CA ILE A 142 -11.74 -4.64 1.29
C ILE A 142 -10.52 -4.53 2.21
N HIS A 143 -10.65 -3.84 3.36
CA HIS A 143 -9.55 -3.73 4.33
C HIS A 143 -9.66 -4.80 5.42
N GLY A 144 -8.70 -5.72 5.51
CA GLY A 144 -8.70 -6.86 6.43
C GLY A 144 -8.44 -6.57 7.92
N ASN A 145 -8.67 -5.34 8.39
CA ASN A 145 -8.25 -4.82 9.70
C ASN A 145 -8.98 -5.36 10.94
N TRP A 146 -10.05 -6.16 10.78
CA TRP A 146 -10.89 -6.60 11.90
C TRP A 146 -10.33 -7.81 12.68
N ILE A 147 -9.67 -8.75 11.99
CA ILE A 147 -9.08 -9.93 12.64
C ILE A 147 -7.60 -9.69 12.96
N ILE A 148 -7.18 -10.15 14.13
CA ILE A 148 -5.79 -10.13 14.58
C ILE A 148 -5.14 -11.49 14.31
N GLY A 149 -3.88 -11.47 13.87
CA GLY A 149 -3.07 -12.68 13.67
C GLY A 149 -3.13 -13.24 12.24
N LEU A 150 -1.98 -13.72 11.76
CA LEU A 150 -1.83 -14.23 10.40
C LEU A 150 -2.75 -15.43 10.14
N ASP A 151 -2.75 -16.43 11.04
CA ASP A 151 -3.52 -17.66 10.87
C ASP A 151 -5.02 -17.42 10.75
N ALA A 152 -5.55 -16.51 11.57
CA ALA A 152 -6.96 -16.15 11.54
C ALA A 152 -7.33 -15.41 10.24
N LYS A 153 -6.44 -14.53 9.73
CA LYS A 153 -6.62 -13.86 8.44
C LYS A 153 -6.59 -14.87 7.28
N VAL A 154 -5.61 -15.76 7.27
CA VAL A 154 -5.47 -16.83 6.25
C VAL A 154 -6.72 -17.71 6.22
N LYS A 155 -7.17 -18.20 7.38
CA LYS A 155 -8.39 -19.01 7.48
C LYS A 155 -9.62 -18.27 6.98
N ARG A 156 -9.77 -16.98 7.30
CA ARG A 156 -10.88 -16.16 6.81
C ARG A 156 -10.84 -16.02 5.30
N PHE A 157 -9.69 -15.68 4.72
CA PHE A 157 -9.58 -15.50 3.27
C PHE A 157 -9.80 -16.83 2.53
N GLN A 158 -9.37 -17.95 3.10
CA GLN A 158 -9.69 -19.28 2.56
C GLN A 158 -11.20 -19.58 2.63
N ALA A 159 -11.86 -19.29 3.75
CA ALA A 159 -13.29 -19.52 3.91
C ALA A 159 -14.18 -18.67 2.98
N TRP A 160 -13.63 -17.58 2.44
CA TRP A 160 -14.28 -16.69 1.48
C TRP A 160 -13.76 -16.87 0.05
N ASP A 161 -12.96 -17.91 -0.21
CA ASP A 161 -12.34 -18.18 -1.51
C ASP A 161 -11.50 -17.01 -2.07
N LEU A 162 -10.97 -16.15 -1.18
CA LEU A 162 -10.11 -15.00 -1.50
C LEU A 162 -8.60 -15.33 -1.39
N LEU A 163 -8.26 -16.54 -0.94
CA LEU A 163 -6.88 -17.00 -0.84
C LEU A 163 -6.77 -18.47 -1.24
N ALA A 164 -6.05 -18.73 -2.33
CA ALA A 164 -5.70 -20.10 -2.72
C ALA A 164 -4.46 -20.56 -1.95
N SER A 165 -4.54 -21.75 -1.33
CA SER A 165 -3.39 -22.37 -0.65
C SER A 165 -2.38 -22.96 -1.63
N THR A 166 -2.78 -23.23 -2.88
CA THR A 166 -1.91 -23.72 -3.96
C THR A 166 -2.38 -23.17 -5.31
N ASN A 167 -1.50 -23.10 -6.32
CA ASN A 167 -1.88 -22.73 -7.69
C ASN A 167 -2.94 -23.68 -8.29
N ARG A 168 -3.07 -24.91 -7.75
CA ARG A 168 -4.06 -25.92 -8.19
C ARG A 168 -5.40 -25.80 -7.47
N SER A 169 -5.49 -25.01 -6.40
CA SER A 169 -6.72 -24.78 -5.64
C SER A 169 -7.40 -23.46 -6.02
N CYS A 170 -6.89 -22.72 -7.00
CA CYS A 170 -7.59 -21.58 -7.60
C CYS A 170 -8.81 -22.11 -8.35
N LYS A 171 -9.95 -22.22 -7.66
CA LYS A 171 -11.23 -22.34 -8.34
C LYS A 171 -11.58 -20.97 -8.90
N LEU A 172 -11.90 -20.91 -10.19
CA LEU A 172 -12.68 -19.79 -10.69
C LEU A 172 -13.93 -19.72 -9.83
N VAL A 173 -14.28 -18.53 -9.33
CA VAL A 173 -15.53 -18.36 -8.60
C VAL A 173 -16.65 -18.43 -9.64
N GLU A 174 -17.02 -19.65 -10.04
CA GLU A 174 -17.96 -19.96 -11.13
C GLU A 174 -19.38 -19.44 -10.85
N ASN A 175 -19.69 -19.17 -9.58
CA ASN A 175 -20.90 -18.49 -9.12
C ASN A 175 -20.54 -17.26 -8.28
N GLY A 176 -19.59 -16.46 -8.76
CA GLY A 176 -19.14 -15.23 -8.14
C GLY A 176 -20.29 -14.41 -7.59
N ILE A 177 -20.03 -13.75 -6.46
CA ILE A 177 -20.59 -12.44 -6.12
C ILE A 177 -20.96 -11.76 -7.45
N SER A 178 -22.24 -11.69 -7.81
CA SER A 178 -22.64 -11.50 -9.21
C SER A 178 -22.08 -10.19 -9.75
N TYR A 179 -21.02 -10.28 -10.55
CA TYR A 179 -20.32 -9.15 -11.14
C TYR A 179 -21.15 -8.64 -12.32
N HIS A 180 -22.13 -7.78 -12.06
CA HIS A 180 -22.80 -7.02 -13.11
C HIS A 180 -21.86 -5.93 -13.61
N GLY A 181 -21.20 -6.21 -14.73
CA GLY A 181 -20.52 -5.20 -15.53
C GLY A 181 -19.28 -5.74 -16.22
N ARG A 182 -19.44 -6.25 -17.44
CA ARG A 182 -18.34 -6.29 -18.40
C ARG A 182 -17.92 -4.85 -18.69
N SER A 183 -16.94 -4.35 -17.95
CA SER A 183 -16.20 -3.15 -18.33
C SER A 183 -15.35 -3.51 -19.54
N GLN A 184 -15.44 -2.74 -20.62
CA GLN A 184 -14.61 -2.92 -21.83
C GLN A 184 -13.13 -3.13 -21.42
N GLU A 185 -12.55 -4.21 -21.91
CA GLU A 185 -11.16 -4.58 -21.65
C GLU A 185 -10.22 -3.59 -22.36
N THR A 186 -9.87 -2.50 -21.69
CA THR A 186 -8.69 -1.73 -22.07
C THR A 186 -7.44 -2.47 -21.59
N PRO A 187 -6.50 -2.84 -22.46
CA PRO A 187 -5.28 -3.53 -22.04
C PRO A 187 -4.48 -2.63 -21.08
N ILE A 188 -4.35 -3.07 -19.83
CA ILE A 188 -3.58 -2.38 -18.80
C ILE A 188 -2.10 -2.56 -19.11
N ARG A 189 -1.40 -1.47 -19.45
CA ARG A 189 0.07 -1.50 -19.56
C ARG A 189 0.69 -1.39 -18.16
N LEU A 190 1.08 -2.52 -17.58
CA LEU A 190 1.76 -2.55 -16.29
C LEU A 190 3.25 -2.19 -16.45
N ARG A 191 3.74 -1.31 -15.57
CA ARG A 191 5.17 -1.02 -15.42
C ARG A 191 5.54 -1.13 -13.95
N ILE A 192 6.55 -1.93 -13.63
CA ILE A 192 7.04 -2.10 -12.27
C ILE A 192 8.31 -1.27 -12.09
N ARG A 193 8.34 -0.41 -11.07
CA ARG A 193 9.52 0.35 -10.66
C ARG A 193 9.95 -0.08 -9.27
N VAL A 194 11.12 -0.70 -9.16
CA VAL A 194 11.71 -1.13 -7.89
C VAL A 194 12.74 -0.10 -7.46
N LEU A 195 12.54 0.48 -6.28
CA LEU A 195 13.52 1.32 -5.61
C LEU A 195 14.05 0.54 -4.41
N THR A 196 15.36 0.30 -4.36
CA THR A 196 15.97 -0.49 -3.29
C THR A 196 17.20 0.21 -2.73
N TYR A 197 17.28 0.30 -1.40
CA TYR A 197 18.35 0.96 -0.68
C TYR A 197 18.98 -0.03 0.30
N ASN A 198 20.21 -0.47 0.04
CA ASN A 198 20.99 -1.35 0.93
C ASN A 198 20.22 -2.60 1.44
N ARG A 199 19.43 -3.23 0.56
CA ARG A 199 18.61 -4.43 0.87
C ARG A 199 18.79 -5.54 -0.16
N LEU A 200 20.02 -6.03 -0.31
CA LEU A 200 20.41 -6.98 -1.35
C LEU A 200 19.54 -8.25 -1.35
N GLU A 201 19.42 -8.92 -0.21
CA GLU A 201 18.64 -10.17 -0.13
C GLU A 201 17.16 -9.95 -0.43
N SER A 202 16.60 -8.83 0.02
CA SER A 202 15.19 -8.51 -0.23
C SER A 202 14.97 -8.21 -1.71
N LEU A 203 15.89 -7.50 -2.36
CA LEU A 203 15.87 -7.32 -3.81
C LEU A 203 15.95 -8.66 -4.53
N GLN A 204 16.85 -9.55 -4.15
CA GLN A 204 16.96 -10.87 -4.78
C GLN A 204 15.68 -11.70 -4.64
N ARG A 205 15.05 -11.70 -3.46
CA ARG A 205 13.76 -12.38 -3.26
C ARG A 205 12.67 -11.76 -4.13
N LEU A 206 12.58 -10.43 -4.16
CA LEU A 206 11.61 -9.72 -5.00
C LEU A 206 11.81 -10.05 -6.48
N LEU A 207 13.04 -10.03 -6.99
CA LEU A 207 13.33 -10.33 -8.40
C LEU A 207 12.95 -11.76 -8.76
N ARG A 208 13.19 -12.74 -7.87
CA ARG A 208 12.70 -14.12 -8.07
C ARG A 208 11.18 -14.15 -8.12
N SER A 209 10.49 -13.49 -7.19
CA SER A 209 9.03 -13.41 -7.19
C SER A 209 8.48 -12.78 -8.48
N LEU A 210 9.08 -11.68 -8.93
CA LEU A 210 8.69 -10.98 -10.16
C LEU A 210 8.96 -11.82 -11.41
N GLN A 211 10.03 -12.60 -11.44
CA GLN A 211 10.36 -13.49 -12.55
C GLN A 211 9.39 -14.66 -12.67
N THR A 212 8.90 -15.18 -11.54
CA THR A 212 7.96 -16.31 -11.50
C THR A 212 6.49 -15.89 -11.54
N ALA A 213 6.20 -14.59 -11.49
CA ALA A 213 4.83 -14.09 -11.50
C ALA A 213 4.18 -14.33 -12.88
N TYR A 214 2.91 -14.72 -12.89
CA TYR A 214 2.15 -14.93 -14.11
C TYR A 214 1.48 -13.63 -14.53
N TYR A 215 1.93 -13.05 -15.64
CA TYR A 215 1.41 -11.78 -16.19
C TYR A 215 0.37 -11.99 -17.29
N LEU A 216 -0.41 -13.08 -17.24
CA LEU A 216 -1.43 -13.40 -18.25
C LEU A 216 -0.87 -13.48 -19.69
N GLY A 217 0.40 -13.83 -19.85
CA GLY A 217 1.09 -13.85 -21.15
C GLY A 217 1.64 -12.50 -21.61
N ASP A 218 1.45 -11.42 -20.85
CA ASP A 218 2.00 -10.09 -21.16
C ASP A 218 3.45 -9.93 -20.68
N SER A 219 4.14 -8.92 -21.24
CA SER A 219 5.47 -8.50 -20.85
C SER A 219 5.41 -7.20 -20.04
N VAL A 220 5.93 -7.23 -18.81
CA VAL A 220 5.91 -6.08 -17.91
C VAL A 220 7.25 -5.37 -17.91
N ALA A 221 7.24 -4.07 -18.19
CA ALA A 221 8.45 -3.26 -18.14
C ALA A 221 8.93 -3.13 -16.67
N LEU A 222 10.09 -3.70 -16.37
CA LEU A 222 10.74 -3.62 -15.06
C LEU A 222 11.86 -2.58 -15.07
N HIS A 223 11.75 -1.59 -14.20
CA HIS A 223 12.77 -0.57 -13.97
C HIS A 223 13.26 -0.70 -12.54
N ILE A 224 14.58 -0.78 -12.35
CA ILE A 224 15.16 -0.96 -11.02
C ILE A 224 16.13 0.20 -10.79
N SER A 225 15.92 0.96 -9.72
CA SER A 225 16.89 1.92 -9.22
C SER A 225 17.45 1.38 -7.90
N ILE A 226 18.75 1.09 -7.93
CA ILE A 226 19.49 0.55 -6.80
C ILE A 226 20.35 1.68 -6.25
N ASP A 227 20.14 2.04 -5.00
CA ASP A 227 21.12 2.85 -4.30
C ASP A 227 22.30 1.96 -3.89
N ARG A 228 23.52 2.46 -4.09
CA ARG A 228 24.75 1.70 -3.87
C ARG A 228 24.85 1.26 -2.40
N PRO A 229 25.60 0.20 -2.09
CA PRO A 229 25.89 -0.15 -0.71
C PRO A 229 26.47 1.05 0.04
N SER A 230 26.18 1.13 1.35
CA SER A 230 26.75 2.14 2.24
C SER A 230 28.27 2.26 2.06
N LEU A 231 28.83 3.45 2.28
CA LEU A 231 30.28 3.64 2.30
C LEU A 231 31.00 2.72 3.30
N LEU A 232 30.28 2.25 4.32
CA LEU A 232 30.75 1.32 5.34
C LEU A 232 30.60 -0.17 4.97
N ALA A 233 30.06 -0.48 3.79
CA ALA A 233 29.85 -1.87 3.38
C ALA A 233 31.16 -2.63 3.17
N THR A 234 31.18 -3.90 3.56
CA THR A 234 32.33 -4.79 3.43
C THR A 234 32.68 -5.07 1.97
N LYS A 235 33.88 -5.60 1.72
CA LYS A 235 34.30 -5.98 0.36
C LYS A 235 33.38 -7.07 -0.22
N GLU A 236 32.92 -7.98 0.62
CA GLU A 236 32.04 -9.09 0.27
C GLU A 236 30.65 -8.58 -0.12
N GLU A 237 30.10 -7.63 0.65
CA GLU A 237 28.83 -6.98 0.35
C GLU A 237 28.87 -6.22 -0.97
N ARG A 238 29.96 -5.47 -1.22
CA ARG A 238 30.15 -4.73 -2.49
C ARG A 238 30.22 -5.69 -3.69
N LYS A 239 31.00 -6.77 -3.59
CA LYS A 239 31.04 -7.81 -4.65
C LYS A 239 29.69 -8.46 -4.89
N ALA A 240 28.89 -8.66 -3.84
CA ALA A 240 27.56 -9.24 -3.98
C ALA A 240 26.59 -8.28 -4.71
N TRP A 241 26.69 -6.97 -4.45
CA TRP A 241 25.97 -5.95 -5.21
C TRP A 241 26.41 -5.88 -6.67
N GLU A 242 27.70 -5.92 -6.95
CA GLU A 242 28.24 -5.93 -8.32
C GLU A 242 27.69 -7.09 -9.15
N ARG A 243 27.59 -8.30 -8.57
CA ARG A 243 26.99 -9.46 -9.24
C ARG A 243 25.52 -9.22 -9.62
N VAL A 244 24.74 -8.61 -8.73
CA VAL A 244 23.33 -8.30 -9.01
C VAL A 244 23.20 -7.22 -10.07
N VAL A 245 24.02 -6.17 -10.01
CA VAL A 245 24.03 -5.10 -11.04
C VAL A 245 24.43 -5.67 -12.41
N ALA A 246 25.44 -6.53 -12.47
CA ALA A 246 25.85 -7.19 -13.70
C ALA A 246 24.73 -8.08 -14.28
N TYR A 247 24.07 -8.87 -13.43
CA TYR A 247 22.91 -9.69 -13.83
C TYR A 247 21.79 -8.83 -14.45
N LEU A 248 21.49 -7.67 -13.85
CA LEU A 248 20.48 -6.75 -14.35
C LEU A 248 20.92 -6.02 -15.63
N GLY A 249 22.22 -5.74 -15.80
CA GLY A 249 22.79 -5.09 -16.97
C GLY A 249 22.81 -5.97 -18.23
N HIS A 250 22.97 -7.30 -18.07
CA HIS A 250 22.94 -8.23 -19.20
C HIS A 250 21.54 -8.40 -19.84
N GLY A 251 20.47 -8.13 -19.09
CA GLY A 251 19.10 -8.17 -19.61
C GLY A 251 18.65 -6.91 -20.35
N ASN A 252 19.42 -5.83 -20.30
CA ASN A 252 19.01 -4.51 -20.82
C ASN A 252 20.15 -3.86 -21.62
N LYS A 253 20.35 -4.29 -22.88
CA LYS A 253 21.15 -3.54 -23.87
C LYS A 253 20.52 -2.19 -24.31
N LYS A 254 19.60 -1.63 -23.52
CA LYS A 254 19.13 -0.25 -23.60
C LYS A 254 18.82 0.30 -22.20
N ALA A 255 19.85 0.57 -21.42
CA ALA A 255 19.78 1.58 -20.36
C ALA A 255 21.10 2.34 -20.32
N SER A 256 21.19 3.28 -21.26
CA SER A 256 22.21 4.32 -21.31
C SER A 256 22.10 5.25 -20.09
N LYS A 257 23.26 5.51 -19.47
CA LYS A 257 23.72 6.79 -18.87
C LYS A 257 22.95 7.39 -17.67
N PHE A 258 23.75 7.71 -16.63
CA PHE A 258 23.54 8.65 -15.50
C PHE A 258 22.38 8.32 -14.52
N TRP A 259 22.48 8.34 -13.18
CA TRP A 259 23.42 8.85 -12.17
C TRP A 259 23.61 7.80 -11.06
#